data_AF-A0A524D6L4-F1
#
_entry.id   AF-A0A524D6L4-F1
#
_cell.length_a   1.000
_cell.length_b   1.000
_cell.length_c   1.000
_cell.angle_alpha   90.00
_cell.angle_beta   90.00
_cell.angle_gamma   90.00
#
_symmetry.space_group_name_H-M   'P 1'
#
loop_
_entity.id
_entity.type
_entity.pdbx_description
1 polymer ?
#
loop_
_entity_poly.entity_id
_entity_poly.type
_entity_poly.pdbx_seq_one_letter_code
_entity_poly.pdbx_strand_id
1 'polypeptide(L)' 'MIENEDIILYYHNLSFKVNEYEGSYNIPILCPNISRGCKSNNIKKDGHDTSVKSSPQKFTYNDCGITFYAHTSAFYRDI' A
#
# COMPACT_ATOMS: atom_id res chain seq x y z
N MET A 1 21.52 -7.82 21.54
CA MET A 1 21.53 -8.16 20.11
C MET A 1 20.22 -7.62 19.56
N ILE A 2 20.25 -6.50 18.85
CA ILE A 2 19.06 -5.89 18.26
C ILE A 2 18.98 -6.45 16.85
N GLU A 3 18.04 -7.37 16.63
CA GLU A 3 17.77 -7.92 15.31
C GLU A 3 17.31 -6.76 14.42
N ASN A 4 18.06 -6.51 13.35
CA ASN A 4 17.61 -5.64 12.27
C ASN A 4 16.44 -6.35 11.59
N GLU A 5 15.21 -6.10 12.06
CA GLU A 5 14.01 -6.49 11.32
C GLU A 5 14.07 -5.78 9.96
N ASP A 6 14.32 -6.54 8.90
CA ASP A 6 14.28 -6.03 7.53
C ASP A 6 12.90 -5.42 7.27
N ILE A 7 12.83 -4.09 7.24
CA ILE A 7 11.60 -3.35 7.00
C ILE A 7 11.21 -3.55 5.53
N ILE A 8 10.23 -4.41 5.28
CA ILE A 8 9.67 -4.60 3.93
C ILE A 8 8.62 -3.51 3.69
N LEU A 9 8.98 -2.53 2.87
CA LEU A 9 8.06 -1.50 2.38
C LEU A 9 7.58 -1.84 0.98
N TYR A 10 6.27 -1.87 0.79
CA TYR A 10 5.66 -2.01 -0.53
C TYR A 10 5.41 -0.64 -1.14
N TYR A 11 5.54 -0.55 -2.46
CA TYR A 11 5.30 0.66 -3.23
C TYR A 11 4.31 0.39 -4.36
N HIS A 12 3.45 1.37 -4.62
CA HIS A 12 2.67 1.45 -5.84
C HIS A 12 3.37 2.39 -6.80
N ASN A 13 3.78 1.87 -7.97
CA ASN A 13 4.35 2.69 -9.03
C ASN A 13 3.21 3.31 -9.85
N LEU A 14 3.12 4.64 -9.79
CA LEU A 14 2.20 5.43 -10.60
C LEU A 14 2.96 6.00 -11.79
N SER A 15 2.71 5.47 -12.98
CA SER A 15 3.20 6.05 -14.23
C SER A 15 2.13 6.97 -14.81
N PHE A 16 2.52 8.18 -15.22
CA PHE A 16 1.61 9.17 -15.79
C PHE A 16 2.18 9.80 -17.05
N LYS A 17 1.27 10.18 -17.95
CA LYS A 17 1.56 10.96 -19.15
C LYS A 17 0.58 12.13 -19.21
N VAL A 18 1.09 13.35 -19.17
CA VAL A 18 0.30 14.59 -19.25
C VAL A 18 0.91 15.45 -20.34
N ASN A 19 0.17 15.62 -21.44
CA ASN A 19 0.67 16.24 -22.67
C ASN A 19 1.94 15.53 -23.18
N GLU A 20 3.05 16.25 -23.28
CA GLU A 20 4.36 15.71 -23.69
C GLU A 20 5.23 15.23 -22.52
N TYR A 21 4.74 15.33 -21.28
CA TYR A 21 5.48 14.92 -20.10
C TYR A 21 5.10 13.50 -19.68
N GLU A 22 6.10 12.65 -19.54
CA GLU A 22 5.99 11.32 -18.96
C GLU A 22 6.77 11.27 -17.65
N GLY A 23 6.23 10.58 -16.66
CA GLY A 23 6.86 10.44 -15.35
C GLY A 23 6.37 9.22 -14.60
N SER A 24 7.10 8.88 -13.54
CA SER A 24 6.70 7.83 -12.61
C SER A 24 6.92 8.28 -11.18
N TYR A 25 6.00 7.94 -10.29
CA TYR A 25 6.10 8.22 -8.87
C TYR A 25 5.84 6.95 -8.05
N ASN A 26 6.73 6.66 -7.10
CA ASN A 26 6.58 5.51 -6.20
C ASN A 26 5.86 5.96 -4.93
N ILE A 27 4.59 5.57 -4.79
CA ILE A 27 3.77 5.85 -3.61
C ILE A 27 3.99 4.73 -2.59
N PRO A 28 4.51 5.00 -1.38
CA PRO A 28 4.63 3.98 -0.36
C PRO A 28 3.25 3.52 0.11
N ILE A 29 3.09 2.21 0.30
CA ILE A 29 1.87 1.62 0.84
C ILE A 29 1.96 1.63 2.37
N LEU A 30 1.16 2.48 3.02
CA LEU A 30 1.22 2.74 4.46
C LEU A 30 -0.08 2.36 5.17
N CYS A 31 0.04 1.94 6.43
CA CYS A 31 -1.13 1.58 7.22
C CYS A 31 -2.02 2.80 7.44
N PRO A 32 -3.31 2.76 7.06
CA PRO A 32 -4.21 3.87 7.32
C PRO A 32 -4.51 4.02 8.81
N ASN A 33 -4.26 2.98 9.63
CA ASN A 33 -4.56 2.97 11.06
C ASN A 33 -3.32 2.88 11.94
N ILE A 34 -2.51 3.95 11.93
CA ILE A 34 -1.38 4.11 12.85
C ILE A 34 -1.82 4.21 14.33
N SER A 35 -3.07 4.62 14.59
CA SER A 35 -3.59 4.85 15.95
C SER A 35 -3.73 3.56 16.78
N ARG A 36 -3.78 2.39 16.12
CA ARG A 36 -3.83 1.07 16.79
C ARG A 36 -2.46 0.42 17.00
N GLY A 37 -1.36 1.16 16.82
CA GLY A 37 -0.01 0.62 16.92
C GLY A 37 0.39 -0.25 15.73
N CYS A 38 -0.34 -0.14 14.62
CA CYS A 38 -0.12 -0.95 13.42
C CYS A 38 1.11 -0.41 12.66
N LYS A 39 2.14 -1.24 12.48
CA LYS A 39 3.35 -0.82 11.78
C LYS A 39 3.20 -1.10 10.27
N SER A 40 3.62 -0.12 9.45
CA SER A 40 3.57 -0.26 7.99
C SER A 40 4.58 -1.28 7.42
N ASN A 41 5.47 -1.84 8.26
CA ASN A 41 6.49 -2.80 7.87
C ASN A 41 6.01 -4.26 7.93
N ASN A 42 4.81 -4.52 8.44
CA ASN A 42 4.25 -5.88 8.56
C ASN A 42 3.02 -6.06 7.65
N ILE A 43 3.22 -5.83 6.36
CA ILE A 43 2.21 -5.99 5.32
C ILE A 43 2.33 -7.37 4.68
N LYS A 44 1.19 -8.05 4.54
CA LYS A 44 1.04 -9.25 3.73
C LYS A 44 0.41 -8.88 2.39
N LYS A 45 0.98 -9.39 1.29
CA LYS A 45 0.44 -9.28 -0.07
C LYS A 45 -0.46 -10.50 -0.35
N ASP A 46 -1.78 -10.31 -0.39
CA ASP A 46 -2.77 -11.40 -0.51
C ASP A 46 -3.19 -11.72 -1.96
N GLY A 47 -2.42 -11.24 -2.95
CA GLY A 47 -2.75 -11.42 -4.37
C GLY A 47 -3.90 -10.54 -4.86
N HIS A 48 -4.39 -10.83 -6.07
CA HIS A 48 -5.47 -10.07 -6.70
C HIS A 48 -6.84 -10.59 -6.26
N ASP A 49 -7.71 -9.70 -5.77
CA ASP A 49 -9.07 -10.06 -5.37
C ASP A 49 -10.01 -10.03 -6.58
N THR A 50 -10.26 -11.18 -7.19
CA THR A 50 -11.09 -11.31 -8.41
C THR A 50 -12.57 -11.09 -8.17
N SER A 51 -13.01 -10.98 -6.91
CA SER A 51 -14.40 -10.66 -6.58
C SER A 51 -14.71 -9.16 -6.70
N VAL A 52 -13.68 -8.31 -6.75
CA VAL A 52 -13.80 -6.86 -6.88
C VAL A 52 -13.47 -6.43 -8.31
N LYS A 53 -14.23 -5.46 -8.84
CA LYS A 53 -14.01 -4.90 -10.17
C LYS A 53 -12.53 -4.48 -10.33
N SER A 54 -11.96 -4.82 -11.50
CA SER A 54 -10.55 -4.60 -11.84
C SER A 54 -9.54 -5.51 -11.11
N SER A 55 -10.01 -6.53 -10.39
CA SER A 55 -9.19 -7.55 -9.72
C SER A 55 -8.00 -6.95 -8.97
N PRO A 56 -8.20 -6.02 -8.04
CA PRO A 56 -7.11 -5.24 -7.48
C PRO A 56 -6.20 -6.06 -6.56
N GLN A 57 -4.95 -5.62 -6.43
CA GLN A 57 -4.02 -6.18 -5.46
C GLN A 57 -4.50 -5.86 -4.03
N LYS A 58 -4.75 -6.93 -3.26
CA LYS A 58 -5.17 -6.92 -1.86
C LYS A 58 -3.96 -7.02 -0.93
N PHE A 59 -4.05 -6.31 0.18
CA PHE A 59 -3.04 -6.28 1.23
C PHE A 59 -3.71 -6.40 2.60
N THR A 60 -3.01 -7.03 3.54
CA THR A 60 -3.44 -7.14 4.94
C THR A 60 -2.30 -6.72 5.86
N TYR A 61 -2.59 -5.85 6.81
CA TYR A 61 -1.66 -5.56 7.92
C TYR A 61 -1.78 -6.67 8.96
N ASN A 62 -0.70 -7.41 9.20
CA ASN A 62 -0.73 -8.50 10.19
C ASN A 62 -0.93 -7.98 11.61
N ASP A 63 -0.44 -6.77 11.93
CA ASP A 63 -0.51 -6.21 13.28
C ASP A 63 -1.95 -5.84 13.70
N CYS A 64 -2.73 -5.25 12.79
CA CYS A 64 -4.09 -4.78 13.09
C CYS A 64 -5.20 -5.56 12.36
N GLY A 65 -4.84 -6.55 11.53
CA GLY A 65 -5.78 -7.37 10.76
C GLY A 65 -6.57 -6.60 9.69
N ILE A 66 -6.19 -5.36 9.40
CA ILE A 66 -6.91 -4.52 8.43
C ILE A 66 -6.51 -4.93 7.03
N THR A 67 -7.52 -5.19 6.21
CA THR A 67 -7.37 -5.45 4.79
C THR A 67 -7.73 -4.20 3.98
N PHE A 68 -6.95 -3.92 2.95
CA PHE A 68 -7.16 -2.79 2.05
C PHE A 68 -6.60 -3.10 0.65
N TYR A 69 -6.86 -2.21 -0.31
CA TYR A 69 -6.37 -2.34 -1.67
C TYR A 69 -5.38 -1.22 -2.02
N ALA A 70 -4.38 -1.48 -2.89
CA ALA A 70 -3.35 -0.46 -3.22
C ALA A 70 -3.92 0.88 -3.71
N HIS A 71 -5.03 0.84 -4.46
CA HIS A 71 -5.68 2.05 -4.97
C HIS A 71 -6.40 2.84 -3.87
N THR A 72 -6.68 2.23 -2.71
CA THR A 72 -7.27 2.88 -1.54
C THR A 72 -6.22 3.43 -0.56
N SER A 73 -4.95 3.00 -0.63
CA SER A 73 -3.89 3.53 0.26
C SER A 73 -3.32 4.88 -0.17
N ALA A 74 -3.51 5.26 -1.44
CA ALA A 74 -2.98 6.52 -2.00
C ALA A 74 -3.96 7.71 -1.91
N PHE A 75 -5.23 7.47 -1.59
CA PHE A 75 -6.25 8.51 -1.64
C PHE A 75 -7.16 8.45 -0.40
N TYR A 76 -7.15 9.54 0.35
CA TYR A 76 -8.19 10.16 1.19
C TYR A 76 -7.53 10.93 2.36
N ARG A 77 -6.65 11.88 2.02
CA ARG A 77 -6.60 13.15 2.74
C ARG A 77 -6.96 14.20 1.71
N ASP A 78 -8.12 14.81 1.91
CA ASP A 78 -8.80 15.73 1.01
C ASP A 78 -7.87 16.80 0.42
N ILE A 79 -8.09 17.10 -0.87
CA ILE A 79 -7.72 18.37 -1.52
C ILE A 79 -8.82 19.38 -1.21
#